data_AF-A0A7C5CHR9-F1
#
_entry.id   AF-A0A7C5CHR9-F1
#
_cell.length_a   1.000
_cell.length_b   1.000
_cell.length_c   1.000
_cell.angle_alpha   90.00
_cell.angle_beta   90.00
_cell.angle_gamma   90.00
#
_symmetry.space_group_name_H-M   'P 1'
#
loop_
_entity.id
_entity.type
_entity.pdbx_description
1 polymer ?
#
loop_
_entity_poly.entity_id
_entity_poly.type
_entity_poly.pdbx_seq_one_letter_code
_entity_poly.pdbx_strand_id
1 'polypeptide(L)'
;MQEPQIDIEALKKDENFINDLKKLELEMINEKSIDKGYRLLGTKLAIEASEDDINDIFTFIVNQAFDVLAENLTKHKGFSIQDPEELATARAIYEHGIQRYSENDKKGAKEIFLVLHHTIEDDELKDAMMIHACAVMADHTFDSFIESLADTDAIDENDPTAFFIKSFKQPNDILLTMFGKYVKQGEEELKVLDENK
;
A
#
# COMPACT_ATOMS: atom_id res chain seq x y z
N MET A 1 -20.71 -9.14 -26.37
CA MET A 1 -20.49 -7.75 -26.82
C MET A 1 -18.99 -7.58 -26.90
N GLN A 2 -18.45 -7.03 -28.00
CA GLN A 2 -17.05 -6.61 -27.99
C GLN A 2 -16.97 -5.39 -27.07
N GLU A 3 -16.10 -5.44 -26.07
CA GLU A 3 -15.79 -4.26 -25.27
C GLU A 3 -15.31 -3.15 -26.20
N PRO A 4 -15.78 -1.91 -26.01
CA PRO A 4 -15.33 -0.79 -26.83
C PRO A 4 -13.82 -0.63 -26.64
N GLN A 5 -13.06 -0.83 -27.72
CA GLN A 5 -11.62 -0.63 -27.72
C GLN A 5 -11.34 0.87 -27.56
N ILE A 6 -10.83 1.26 -26.40
CA ILE A 6 -10.46 2.65 -26.11
C ILE A 6 -9.26 3.02 -26.99
N ASP A 7 -9.41 4.06 -27.80
CA ASP A 7 -8.31 4.61 -28.60
C ASP A 7 -7.49 5.58 -27.74
N ILE A 8 -6.43 5.06 -27.15
CA ILE A 8 -5.51 5.82 -26.27
C ILE A 8 -4.87 7.00 -27.01
N GLU A 9 -4.56 6.85 -28.30
CA GLU A 9 -3.92 7.91 -29.10
C GLU A 9 -4.90 9.04 -29.44
N ALA A 10 -6.18 8.73 -29.57
CA ALA A 10 -7.23 9.74 -29.68
C ALA A 10 -7.43 10.48 -28.35
N LEU A 11 -7.48 9.76 -27.21
CA LEU A 11 -7.63 10.36 -25.88
C LEU A 11 -6.51 11.34 -25.54
N LYS A 12 -5.26 11.01 -25.88
CA LYS A 12 -4.09 11.91 -25.71
C LYS A 12 -4.24 13.27 -26.42
N LYS A 13 -5.14 13.38 -27.41
CA LYS A 13 -5.39 14.60 -28.19
C LYS A 13 -6.74 15.23 -27.86
N ASP A 14 -7.56 14.59 -27.04
CA ASP A 14 -8.86 15.11 -26.62
C ASP A 14 -8.67 16.21 -25.58
N GLU A 15 -9.06 17.43 -25.92
CA GLU A 15 -8.90 18.60 -25.04
C GLU A 15 -9.69 18.47 -23.74
N ASN A 16 -10.86 17.82 -23.75
CA ASN A 16 -11.65 17.62 -22.54
C ASN A 16 -10.93 16.66 -21.60
N PHE A 17 -10.43 15.54 -22.13
CA PHE A 17 -9.65 14.58 -21.34
C PHE A 17 -8.40 15.23 -20.73
N ILE A 18 -7.64 16.01 -21.51
CA ILE A 18 -6.46 16.73 -21.00
C ILE A 18 -6.85 17.72 -19.89
N ASN A 19 -7.96 18.44 -20.05
CA ASN A 19 -8.44 19.39 -19.04
C ASN A 19 -8.92 18.67 -17.77
N ASP A 20 -9.56 17.51 -17.90
CA ASP A 20 -9.98 16.69 -16.78
C ASP A 20 -8.77 16.16 -15.99
N LEU A 21 -7.70 15.74 -16.67
CA LEU A 21 -6.45 15.35 -16.02
C LEU A 21 -5.81 16.49 -15.23
N LYS A 22 -5.72 17.69 -15.83
CA LYS A 22 -5.19 18.88 -15.14
C LYS A 22 -6.05 19.25 -13.94
N LYS A 23 -7.37 19.12 -14.05
CA LYS A 23 -8.28 19.36 -12.94
C LYS A 23 -8.06 18.35 -11.82
N LEU A 24 -7.93 17.06 -12.15
CA LEU A 24 -7.65 16.01 -11.17
C LEU A 24 -6.31 16.24 -10.45
N GLU A 25 -5.28 16.66 -11.18
CA GLU A 25 -3.98 17.03 -10.62
C GLU A 25 -4.07 18.24 -9.66
N LEU A 26 -4.79 19.29 -10.04
CA LEU A 26 -5.02 20.44 -9.16
C LEU A 26 -5.81 20.04 -7.90
N GLU A 27 -6.81 19.18 -8.03
CA GLU A 27 -7.57 18.67 -6.90
C GLU A 27 -6.70 17.79 -5.98
N MET A 28 -5.90 16.88 -6.54
CA MET A 28 -4.91 16.07 -5.81
C MET A 28 -4.01 16.95 -4.94
N ILE A 29 -3.43 18.01 -5.52
CA ILE A 29 -2.52 18.92 -4.81
C ILE A 29 -3.27 19.75 -3.75
N ASN A 30 -4.38 20.39 -4.12
CA ASN A 30 -5.07 21.33 -3.24
C ASN A 30 -5.75 20.65 -2.06
N GLU A 31 -6.30 19.46 -2.28
CA GLU A 31 -6.96 18.67 -1.24
C GLU A 31 -5.97 17.74 -0.53
N LYS A 32 -4.73 17.66 -1.01
CA LYS A 32 -3.71 16.71 -0.56
C LYS A 32 -4.19 15.25 -0.61
N SER A 33 -4.98 14.90 -1.63
CA SER A 33 -5.65 13.60 -1.73
C SER A 33 -4.77 12.56 -2.44
N ILE A 34 -4.47 11.50 -1.70
CA ILE A 34 -3.74 10.31 -2.13
C ILE A 34 -4.63 9.44 -3.03
N ASP A 35 -5.94 9.33 -2.75
CA ASP A 35 -6.89 8.63 -3.63
C ASP A 35 -6.89 9.25 -5.05
N LYS A 36 -6.99 10.59 -5.11
CA LYS A 36 -6.90 11.31 -6.39
C LYS A 36 -5.53 11.13 -7.03
N GLY A 37 -4.46 11.06 -6.24
CA GLY A 37 -3.12 10.72 -6.71
C GLY A 37 -3.07 9.38 -7.42
N TYR A 38 -3.62 8.31 -6.83
CA TYR A 38 -3.67 7.00 -7.47
C TYR A 38 -4.54 6.98 -8.73
N ARG A 39 -5.66 7.69 -8.74
CA ARG A 39 -6.52 7.81 -9.93
C ARG A 39 -5.79 8.51 -11.07
N LEU A 40 -5.06 9.59 -10.76
CA LEU A 40 -4.24 10.31 -11.73
C LEU A 40 -3.10 9.44 -12.24
N LEU A 41 -2.38 8.77 -11.34
CA LEU A 41 -1.28 7.86 -11.66
C LEU A 41 -1.75 6.73 -12.58
N GLY A 42 -2.84 6.05 -12.24
CA GLY A 42 -3.40 4.97 -13.07
C GLY A 42 -3.77 5.46 -14.47
N THR A 43 -4.36 6.66 -14.57
CA THR A 43 -4.70 7.24 -15.88
C THR A 43 -3.47 7.63 -16.68
N LYS A 44 -2.46 8.22 -16.02
CA LYS A 44 -1.18 8.62 -16.65
C LYS A 44 -0.39 7.40 -17.14
N LEU A 45 -0.38 6.30 -16.38
CA LEU A 45 0.21 5.02 -16.79
C LEU A 45 -0.52 4.45 -18.02
N ALA A 46 -1.86 4.45 -18.02
CA ALA A 46 -2.66 3.93 -19.12
C ALA A 46 -2.43 4.69 -20.44
N ILE A 47 -2.13 5.99 -20.37
CA ILE A 47 -1.76 6.79 -21.54
C ILE A 47 -0.25 6.85 -21.78
N GLU A 48 0.56 6.03 -21.11
CA GLU A 48 2.02 6.01 -21.31
C GLU A 48 2.66 7.41 -21.18
N ALA A 49 2.28 8.15 -20.14
CA ALA A 49 2.89 9.44 -19.81
C ALA A 49 4.41 9.29 -19.53
N SER A 50 5.14 10.42 -19.54
CA SER A 50 6.57 10.43 -19.26
C SER A 50 6.90 9.89 -17.87
N GLU A 51 8.08 9.28 -17.73
CA GLU A 51 8.58 8.81 -16.43
C GLU A 51 8.64 9.94 -15.39
N ASP A 52 8.99 11.16 -15.81
CA ASP A 52 9.00 12.33 -14.92
C ASP A 52 7.61 12.64 -14.34
N ASP A 53 6.55 12.65 -15.18
CA ASP A 53 5.17 12.86 -14.73
C ASP A 53 4.74 11.78 -13.73
N ILE A 54 5.09 10.53 -14.02
CA ILE A 54 4.78 9.38 -13.17
C ILE A 54 5.50 9.48 -11.82
N ASN A 55 6.79 9.83 -11.84
CA ASN A 55 7.61 9.97 -10.66
C ASN A 55 7.16 11.11 -9.75
N ASP A 56 6.74 12.24 -10.32
CA ASP A 56 6.22 13.38 -9.55
C ASP A 56 4.95 13.00 -8.78
N ILE A 57 4.02 12.30 -9.44
CA ILE A 57 2.78 11.84 -8.80
C ILE A 57 3.09 10.79 -7.72
N PHE A 58 3.94 9.81 -8.02
CA PHE A 58 4.33 8.79 -7.03
C PHE A 58 5.02 9.42 -5.81
N THR A 59 5.93 10.37 -6.02
CA THR A 59 6.61 11.11 -4.95
C THR A 59 5.62 11.87 -4.08
N PHE A 60 4.62 12.51 -4.70
CA PHE A 60 3.54 13.17 -3.95
C PHE A 60 2.78 12.17 -3.07
N ILE A 61 2.34 11.04 -3.64
CA ILE A 61 1.57 9.99 -2.93
C ILE A 61 2.35 9.52 -1.69
N VAL A 62 3.61 9.12 -1.87
CA VAL A 62 4.43 8.58 -0.78
C VAL A 62 4.67 9.62 0.32
N ASN A 63 5.07 10.84 -0.05
CA ASN A 63 5.33 11.89 0.94
C ASN A 63 4.07 12.24 1.73
N GLN A 64 2.94 12.42 1.05
CA GLN A 64 1.68 12.75 1.70
C GLN A 64 1.21 11.59 2.60
N ALA A 65 1.41 10.33 2.22
CA ALA A 65 1.05 9.19 3.04
C ALA A 65 1.84 9.13 4.36
N PHE A 66 3.14 9.41 4.31
CA PHE A 66 3.97 9.45 5.53
C PHE A 66 3.67 10.67 6.41
N ASP A 67 3.32 11.82 5.83
CA ASP A 67 2.83 12.98 6.59
C ASP A 67 1.54 12.66 7.35
N VAL A 68 0.57 12.01 6.68
CA VAL A 68 -0.70 11.58 7.29
C VAL A 68 -0.45 10.51 8.36
N LEU A 69 0.44 9.55 8.12
CA LEU A 69 0.83 8.55 9.11
C LEU A 69 1.39 9.19 10.39
N ALA A 70 2.31 10.14 10.25
CA ALA A 70 2.90 10.85 11.40
C ALA A 70 1.82 11.60 12.21
N GLU A 71 0.88 12.26 11.53
CA GLU A 71 -0.25 12.93 12.17
C GLU A 71 -1.18 11.93 12.88
N ASN A 72 -1.51 10.81 12.25
CA ASN A 72 -2.38 9.78 12.81
C ASN A 72 -1.77 9.07 14.03
N LEU A 73 -0.46 8.78 13.98
CA LEU A 73 0.27 8.23 15.14
C LEU A 73 0.21 9.19 16.34
N THR A 74 0.34 10.50 16.11
CA THR A 74 0.24 11.52 17.16
C THR A 74 -1.17 11.63 17.75
N LYS A 75 -2.20 11.35 16.93
CA LYS A 75 -3.61 11.39 17.34
C LYS A 75 -4.15 10.04 17.84
N HIS A 76 -3.31 8.99 17.83
CA HIS A 76 -3.72 7.61 18.09
C HIS A 76 -4.92 7.17 17.26
N LYS A 77 -4.94 7.58 15.99
CA LYS A 77 -6.00 7.24 15.02
C LYS A 77 -5.47 6.17 14.06
N GLY A 78 -6.30 5.16 13.78
CA GLY A 78 -6.01 4.16 12.76
C GLY A 78 -6.44 4.58 11.36
N PHE A 79 -6.21 3.69 10.40
CA PHE A 79 -6.73 3.76 9.04
C PHE A 79 -7.90 2.81 8.88
N SER A 80 -9.05 3.37 8.53
CA SER A 80 -10.25 2.63 8.12
C SER A 80 -10.16 2.30 6.64
N ILE A 81 -10.21 1.02 6.31
CA ILE A 81 -10.22 0.57 4.90
C ILE A 81 -11.52 0.88 4.16
N GLN A 82 -12.55 1.35 4.88
CA GLN A 82 -13.83 1.77 4.30
C GLN A 82 -13.80 3.23 3.83
N ASP A 83 -12.81 4.01 4.29
CA ASP A 83 -12.55 5.35 3.79
C ASP A 83 -11.53 5.25 2.63
N PRO A 84 -11.88 5.68 1.41
CA PRO A 84 -10.99 5.57 0.25
C PRO A 84 -9.66 6.30 0.42
N GLU A 85 -9.64 7.43 1.13
CA GLU A 85 -8.44 8.23 1.35
C GLU A 85 -7.52 7.55 2.37
N GLU A 86 -8.08 7.00 3.45
CA GLU A 86 -7.32 6.23 4.43
C GLU A 86 -6.82 4.88 3.88
N LEU A 87 -7.63 4.22 3.05
CA LEU A 87 -7.21 3.02 2.31
C LEU A 87 -6.07 3.34 1.34
N ALA A 88 -6.18 4.42 0.58
CA ALA A 88 -5.11 4.90 -0.32
C ALA A 88 -3.84 5.23 0.47
N THR A 89 -3.97 5.83 1.66
CA THR A 89 -2.85 6.10 2.56
C THR A 89 -2.16 4.80 3.00
N ALA A 90 -2.92 3.84 3.51
CA ALA A 90 -2.38 2.53 3.92
C ALA A 90 -1.72 1.80 2.75
N ARG A 91 -2.30 1.89 1.54
CA ARG A 91 -1.76 1.32 0.32
C ARG A 91 -0.40 1.93 -0.04
N ALA A 92 -0.28 3.25 0.00
CA ALA A 92 0.98 3.94 -0.32
C ALA A 92 2.12 3.54 0.63
N ILE A 93 1.82 3.45 1.92
CA ILE A 93 2.78 3.00 2.92
C ILE A 93 3.15 1.53 2.68
N TYR A 94 2.18 0.67 2.37
CA TYR A 94 2.41 -0.75 2.07
C TYR A 94 3.26 -0.95 0.82
N GLU A 95 2.94 -0.28 -0.29
CA GLU A 95 3.72 -0.33 -1.53
C GLU A 95 5.17 0.11 -1.28
N HIS A 96 5.37 1.15 -0.46
CA HIS A 96 6.72 1.54 -0.05
C HIS A 96 7.41 0.44 0.78
N GLY A 97 6.70 -0.21 1.71
CA GLY A 97 7.21 -1.36 2.47
C GLY A 97 7.66 -2.51 1.57
N ILE A 98 6.86 -2.85 0.55
CA ILE A 98 7.19 -3.87 -0.46
C ILE A 98 8.39 -3.44 -1.29
N GLN A 99 8.49 -2.18 -1.70
CA GLN A 99 9.67 -1.66 -2.40
C GLN A 99 10.94 -1.87 -1.55
N ARG A 100 10.94 -1.43 -0.28
CA ARG A 100 12.08 -1.64 0.63
C ARG A 100 12.41 -3.12 0.78
N TYR A 101 11.39 -3.99 0.83
CA TYR A 101 11.59 -5.43 0.94
C TYR A 101 12.28 -5.99 -0.31
N SER A 102 11.81 -5.60 -1.50
CA SER A 102 12.38 -6.01 -2.79
C SER A 102 13.83 -5.52 -2.99
N GLU A 103 14.16 -4.35 -2.43
CA GLU A 103 15.51 -3.77 -2.42
C GLU A 103 16.43 -4.38 -1.33
N ASN A 104 15.94 -5.40 -0.61
CA ASN A 104 16.61 -6.07 0.50
C ASN A 104 16.93 -5.13 1.70
N ASP A 105 16.23 -4.00 1.82
CA ASP A 105 16.18 -3.21 3.05
C ASP A 105 15.22 -3.85 4.06
N LYS A 106 15.69 -4.93 4.67
CA LYS A 106 14.93 -5.71 5.67
C LYS A 106 14.53 -4.88 6.88
N LYS A 107 15.35 -3.89 7.28
CA LYS A 107 15.03 -3.05 8.42
C LYS A 107 13.85 -2.13 8.08
N GLY A 108 13.94 -1.38 6.99
CA GLY A 108 12.89 -0.46 6.56
C GLY A 108 11.56 -1.18 6.28
N ALA A 109 11.62 -2.31 5.57
CA ALA A 109 10.44 -3.12 5.28
C ALA A 109 9.73 -3.60 6.57
N LYS A 110 10.48 -4.19 7.51
CA LYS A 110 9.93 -4.65 8.80
C LYS A 110 9.27 -3.49 9.55
N GLU A 111 9.95 -2.36 9.69
CA GLU A 111 9.42 -1.20 10.42
C GLU A 111 8.12 -0.69 9.80
N ILE A 112 8.04 -0.62 8.47
CA ILE A 112 6.82 -0.22 7.76
C ILE A 112 5.67 -1.21 8.02
N PHE A 113 5.91 -2.52 7.88
CA PHE A 113 4.87 -3.52 8.09
C PHE A 113 4.36 -3.55 9.55
N LEU A 114 5.25 -3.38 10.53
CA LEU A 114 4.84 -3.27 11.93
C LEU A 114 3.98 -2.02 12.18
N VAL A 115 4.35 -0.88 11.61
CA VAL A 115 3.56 0.34 11.73
C VAL A 115 2.17 0.19 11.08
N LEU A 116 2.08 -0.48 9.92
CA LEU A 116 0.78 -0.78 9.31
C LEU A 116 -0.06 -1.75 10.15
N HIS A 117 0.54 -2.80 10.72
CA HIS A 117 -0.14 -3.68 11.67
C HIS A 117 -0.72 -2.91 12.87
N HIS A 118 0.01 -1.90 13.36
CA HIS A 118 -0.46 -1.07 14.47
C HIS A 118 -1.59 -0.12 14.08
N THR A 119 -1.52 0.44 12.87
CA THR A 119 -2.38 1.56 12.45
C THR A 119 -3.61 1.15 11.64
N ILE A 120 -3.60 0.02 10.94
CA ILE A 120 -4.80 -0.45 10.23
C ILE A 120 -5.87 -0.93 11.23
N GLU A 121 -7.14 -0.63 10.95
CA GLU A 121 -8.28 -1.04 11.79
C GLU A 121 -8.92 -2.38 11.38
N ASP A 122 -8.58 -2.89 10.20
CA ASP A 122 -9.07 -4.18 9.68
C ASP A 122 -8.21 -5.36 10.17
N ASP A 123 -8.82 -6.30 10.90
CA ASP A 123 -8.11 -7.41 11.55
C ASP A 123 -7.39 -8.35 10.56
N GLU A 124 -8.01 -8.63 9.40
CA GLU A 124 -7.39 -9.50 8.38
C GLU A 124 -6.10 -8.87 7.83
N LEU A 125 -6.14 -7.59 7.49
CA LEU A 125 -4.97 -6.86 7.02
C LEU A 125 -3.93 -6.67 8.12
N LYS A 126 -4.33 -6.44 9.38
CA LYS A 126 -3.38 -6.38 10.49
C LYS A 126 -2.60 -7.67 10.61
N ASP A 127 -3.28 -8.81 10.56
CA ASP A 127 -2.63 -10.12 10.61
C ASP A 127 -1.69 -10.31 9.40
N ALA A 128 -2.14 -9.93 8.20
CA ALA A 128 -1.30 -9.97 7.01
C ALA A 128 -0.02 -9.12 7.16
N MET A 129 -0.12 -7.91 7.71
CA MET A 129 1.04 -7.03 7.95
C MET A 129 2.00 -7.62 8.99
N MET A 130 1.48 -8.26 10.04
CA MET A 130 2.32 -8.99 11.00
C MET A 130 3.04 -10.16 10.33
N ILE A 131 2.37 -10.90 9.44
CA ILE A 131 2.99 -11.99 8.66
C ILE A 131 4.10 -11.45 7.76
N HIS A 132 3.91 -10.32 7.08
CA HIS A 132 4.95 -9.66 6.29
C HIS A 132 6.17 -9.31 7.16
N ALA A 133 5.95 -8.63 8.29
CA ALA A 133 7.01 -8.28 9.22
C ALA A 133 7.76 -9.53 9.72
N CYS A 134 7.02 -10.59 10.06
CA CYS A 134 7.58 -11.86 10.51
C CYS A 134 8.41 -12.57 9.44
N ALA A 135 7.95 -12.59 8.19
CA ALA A 135 8.71 -13.17 7.09
C ALA A 135 10.05 -12.44 6.89
N VAL A 136 10.04 -11.10 6.94
CA VAL A 136 11.25 -10.27 6.88
C VAL A 136 12.19 -10.58 8.05
N MET A 137 11.66 -10.65 9.29
CA MET A 137 12.44 -10.97 10.49
C MET A 137 12.99 -12.41 10.48
N ALA A 138 12.29 -13.33 9.82
CA ALA A 138 12.70 -14.70 9.58
C ALA A 138 13.67 -14.84 8.38
N ASP A 139 14.16 -13.72 7.86
CA ASP A 139 15.18 -13.64 6.81
C ASP A 139 14.72 -14.07 5.42
N HIS A 140 13.42 -14.28 5.19
CA HIS A 140 12.88 -14.52 3.85
C HIS A 140 13.22 -13.32 2.96
N THR A 141 13.72 -13.57 1.74
CA THR A 141 13.77 -12.55 0.69
C THR A 141 12.36 -12.29 0.16
N PHE A 142 12.16 -11.18 -0.55
CA PHE A 142 10.89 -10.91 -1.22
C PHE A 142 10.50 -12.06 -2.16
N ASP A 143 11.42 -12.54 -3.00
CA ASP A 143 11.17 -13.69 -3.88
C ASP A 143 10.75 -14.94 -3.10
N SER A 144 11.46 -15.28 -2.01
CA SER A 144 11.11 -16.42 -1.18
C SER A 144 9.73 -16.25 -0.54
N PHE A 145 9.38 -15.05 -0.10
CA PHE A 145 8.07 -14.76 0.45
C PHE A 145 6.96 -14.99 -0.58
N ILE A 146 7.12 -14.47 -1.80
CA ILE A 146 6.16 -14.68 -2.89
C ILE A 146 6.04 -16.18 -3.25
N GLU A 147 7.16 -16.88 -3.38
CA GLU A 147 7.16 -18.28 -3.79
C GLU A 147 6.65 -19.25 -2.71
N SER A 148 6.89 -18.96 -1.43
CA SER A 148 6.65 -19.93 -0.35
C SER A 148 5.49 -19.59 0.57
N LEU A 149 5.09 -18.31 0.66
CA LEU A 149 4.09 -17.85 1.63
C LEU A 149 2.87 -17.23 0.94
N ALA A 150 3.06 -16.33 -0.02
CA ALA A 150 1.95 -15.63 -0.68
C ALA A 150 1.11 -16.58 -1.56
N ASP A 151 -0.21 -16.40 -1.56
CA ASP A 151 -1.12 -17.04 -2.50
C ASP A 151 -1.59 -16.03 -3.54
N THR A 152 -0.91 -16.01 -4.68
CA THR A 152 -1.20 -15.10 -5.80
C THR A 152 -2.38 -15.54 -6.65
N ASP A 153 -2.81 -16.79 -6.53
CA ASP A 153 -3.93 -17.33 -7.32
C ASP A 153 -5.29 -16.99 -6.69
N ALA A 154 -5.29 -16.59 -5.41
CA ALA A 154 -6.48 -16.25 -4.63
C ALA A 154 -6.86 -14.75 -4.65
N ILE A 155 -6.25 -13.94 -5.53
CA ILE A 155 -6.52 -12.50 -5.62
C ILE A 155 -7.86 -12.27 -6.34
N ASP A 156 -8.80 -11.61 -5.66
CA ASP A 156 -10.04 -11.09 -6.26
C ASP A 156 -9.80 -9.67 -6.77
N GLU A 157 -9.86 -9.47 -8.09
CA GLU A 157 -9.68 -8.16 -8.74
C GLU A 157 -10.76 -7.12 -8.35
N ASN A 158 -11.89 -7.57 -7.78
CA ASN A 158 -12.96 -6.69 -7.31
C ASN A 158 -12.80 -6.28 -5.83
N ASP A 159 -11.84 -6.87 -5.11
CA ASP A 159 -11.55 -6.51 -3.74
C ASP A 159 -10.82 -5.15 -3.70
N PRO A 160 -11.36 -4.12 -3.02
CA PRO A 160 -10.70 -2.82 -2.89
C PRO A 160 -9.32 -2.90 -2.20
N THR A 161 -9.04 -4.00 -1.50
CA THR A 161 -7.77 -4.30 -0.83
C THR A 161 -6.88 -5.27 -1.63
N ALA A 162 -7.20 -5.56 -2.90
CA ALA A 162 -6.41 -6.46 -3.76
C ALA A 162 -4.95 -6.01 -3.98
N PHE A 163 -4.62 -4.74 -3.69
CA PHE A 163 -3.26 -4.22 -3.73
C PHE A 163 -2.38 -4.74 -2.59
N PHE A 164 -2.97 -5.29 -1.52
CA PHE A 164 -2.25 -5.88 -0.40
C PHE A 164 -2.13 -7.38 -0.61
N ILE A 165 -0.94 -7.94 -0.35
CA ILE A 165 -0.80 -9.39 -0.24
C ILE A 165 -1.39 -9.76 1.12
N LYS A 166 -2.60 -10.31 1.12
CA LYS A 166 -3.28 -10.77 2.34
C LYS A 166 -3.72 -12.24 2.29
N SER A 167 -3.67 -12.84 1.11
CA SER A 167 -3.89 -14.26 0.89
C SER A 167 -2.57 -15.01 0.96
N PHE A 168 -2.55 -16.09 1.75
CA PHE A 168 -1.36 -16.91 1.96
C PHE A 168 -1.67 -18.39 1.75
N LYS A 169 -0.64 -19.16 1.37
CA LYS A 169 -0.73 -20.62 1.14
C LYS A 169 -1.09 -21.41 2.39
N GLN A 170 -0.98 -20.80 3.56
CA GLN A 170 -1.40 -21.34 4.84
C GLN A 170 -2.29 -20.30 5.54
N PRO A 171 -3.30 -20.73 6.30
CA PRO A 171 -4.11 -19.84 7.14
C PRO A 171 -3.27 -18.90 8.03
N ASN A 172 -3.76 -17.68 8.23
CA ASN A 172 -3.05 -16.64 9.00
C ASN A 172 -2.71 -17.09 10.42
N ASP A 173 -3.63 -17.76 11.11
CA ASP A 173 -3.43 -18.27 12.47
C ASP A 173 -2.30 -19.32 12.55
N ILE A 174 -2.18 -20.17 11.54
CA ILE A 174 -1.09 -21.14 11.39
C ILE A 174 0.23 -20.41 11.16
N LEU A 175 0.27 -19.45 10.24
CA LEU A 175 1.49 -18.67 9.95
C LEU A 175 1.96 -17.87 11.16
N LEU A 176 1.06 -17.18 11.84
CA LEU A 176 1.36 -16.43 13.06
C LEU A 176 1.87 -17.36 14.18
N THR A 177 1.33 -18.57 14.29
CA THR A 177 1.82 -19.59 15.22
C THR A 177 3.24 -20.06 14.84
N MET A 178 3.48 -20.36 13.56
CA MET A 178 4.80 -20.75 13.05
C MET A 178 5.84 -19.65 13.28
N PHE A 179 5.44 -18.39 13.10
CA PHE A 179 6.24 -17.21 13.37
C PHE A 179 6.18 -16.73 14.81
N GLY A 180 5.67 -17.51 15.77
CA GLY A 180 5.36 -17.04 17.13
C GLY A 180 6.53 -16.40 17.89
N LYS A 181 7.79 -16.74 17.55
CA LYS A 181 8.98 -16.02 18.05
C LYS A 181 9.03 -14.58 17.55
N TYR A 182 8.80 -14.38 16.26
CA TYR A 182 8.86 -13.10 15.57
C TYR A 182 7.63 -12.24 15.83
N VAL A 183 6.45 -12.86 16.00
CA VAL A 183 5.24 -12.15 16.46
C VAL A 183 5.50 -11.47 17.80
N LYS A 184 6.01 -12.21 18.79
CA LYS A 184 6.38 -11.63 20.10
C LYS A 184 7.42 -10.52 20.01
N GLN A 185 8.38 -10.65 19.09
CA GLN A 185 9.37 -9.61 18.86
C GLN A 185 8.72 -8.35 18.28
N GLY A 186 7.85 -8.50 17.26
CA GLY A 186 7.11 -7.38 16.67
C GLY A 186 6.21 -6.68 17.68
N GLU A 187 5.46 -7.45 18.48
CA GLU A 187 4.64 -6.91 19.58
C GLU A 187 5.47 -6.13 20.60
N GLU A 188 6.65 -6.62 20.97
CA GLU A 188 7.56 -5.90 21.88
C GLU A 188 8.07 -4.59 21.26
N GLU A 189 8.47 -4.62 19.99
CA GLU A 189 8.92 -3.43 19.27
C GLU A 189 7.80 -2.38 19.16
N LEU A 190 6.54 -2.80 19.05
CA LEU A 190 5.39 -1.91 18.95
C LEU A 190 4.97 -1.25 20.28
N LYS A 191 5.39 -1.79 21.43
CA LYS A 191 5.06 -1.18 22.74
C LYS A 191 5.50 0.27 22.85
N VAL A 192 6.58 0.65 22.17
CA VAL A 192 7.05 2.05 22.16
C VAL A 192 6.02 3.01 21.54
N LEU A 193 5.13 2.52 20.68
CA LEU A 193 4.03 3.31 20.10
C LEU A 193 2.84 3.43 21.05
N ASP A 194 2.65 2.44 21.93
CA ASP A 194 1.61 2.45 22.98
C ASP A 194 2.02 3.25 24.22
N GLU A 195 3.31 3.26 24.56
CA GLU A 195 3.86 4.03 25.71
C GLU A 195 3.79 5.55 25.50
N ASN A 196 3.53 6.00 24.28
CA ASN A 196 3.35 7.41 23.93
C ASN A 196 1.86 7.86 23.88
N LYS A 197 0.92 7.03 24.36
CA LYS A 197 -0.51 7.37 24.57
C LYS A 197 -0.73 8.08 25.91
#